data_AF-A0A1G9QC03-F1
#
_entry.id   AF-A0A1G9QC03-F1
#
_cell.length_a   1.000
_cell.length_b   1.000
_cell.length_c   1.000
_cell.angle_alpha   90.00
_cell.angle_beta   90.00
_cell.angle_gamma   90.00
#
_symmetry.space_group_name_H-M   'P 1'
#
loop_
_entity.id
_entity.type
_entity.pdbx_description
1 polymer ?
#
loop_
_entity_poly.entity_id
_entity_poly.type
_entity_poly.pdbx_seq_one_letter_code
_entity_poly.pdbx_strand_id
1 'polypeptide(L)'
;MKVTKQSLHTEKNGTVVLRNKIDCSDEVNKVREYNETTNGYFGDKNGRCMFMGCIPPAFWNFDPWLITARRAQKEGDMRTYLRNLKKFFDLHQAFKVNHKRIYWRGTGAFLL
;
A
#
# COMPACT_ATOMS: atom_id res chain seq x y z
N MET A 1 1.06 -5.83 -13.51
CA MET A 1 -0.24 -5.13 -13.44
C MET A 1 -1.06 -5.49 -14.66
N LYS A 2 -2.25 -6.10 -14.49
CA LYS A 2 -3.13 -6.50 -15.58
C LYS A 2 -4.51 -5.85 -15.39
N VAL A 3 -4.91 -4.98 -16.33
CA VAL A 3 -6.29 -4.49 -16.39
C VAL A 3 -7.14 -5.63 -16.95
N THR A 4 -8.11 -6.10 -16.19
CA THR A 4 -8.99 -7.22 -16.56
C THR A 4 -10.26 -6.77 -17.25
N LYS A 5 -10.68 -5.52 -17.01
CA LYS A 5 -11.82 -4.91 -17.68
C LYS A 5 -11.63 -3.40 -17.71
N GLN A 6 -11.97 -2.79 -18.84
CA GLN A 6 -11.98 -1.35 -19.01
C GLN A 6 -13.32 -0.94 -19.61
N SER A 7 -13.96 0.08 -19.05
CA SER A 7 -15.18 0.65 -19.60
C SER A 7 -15.14 2.16 -19.56
N LEU A 8 -15.67 2.78 -20.62
CA LEU A 8 -15.80 4.22 -20.76
C LEU A 8 -17.28 4.57 -20.66
N HIS A 9 -17.60 5.56 -19.84
CA HIS A 9 -18.98 6.03 -19.65
C HIS A 9 -19.02 7.54 -19.77
N THR A 10 -19.99 8.07 -20.52
CA THR A 10 -20.26 9.51 -20.53
C THR A 10 -21.45 9.77 -19.61
N GLU A 11 -21.25 10.60 -18.60
CA GLU A 11 -22.31 11.04 -17.70
C GLU A 11 -23.22 12.07 -18.37
N LYS A 12 -24.42 12.28 -17.81
CA LYS A 12 -25.41 13.23 -18.35
C LYS A 12 -24.91 14.68 -18.40
N ASN A 13 -23.91 15.02 -17.58
CA ASN A 13 -23.26 16.33 -17.54
C ASN A 13 -22.11 16.50 -18.56
N GLY A 14 -21.88 15.51 -19.43
CA GLY A 14 -20.79 15.51 -20.41
C GLY A 14 -19.45 14.99 -19.89
N THR A 15 -19.34 14.62 -18.61
CA THR A 15 -18.10 14.06 -18.04
C THR A 15 -17.84 12.67 -18.58
N VAL A 16 -16.63 12.44 -19.08
CA VAL A 16 -16.19 11.11 -19.53
C VAL A 16 -15.44 10.42 -18.39
N VAL A 17 -15.95 9.26 -17.96
CA VAL A 17 -15.40 8.44 -16.88
C VAL A 17 -14.79 7.17 -17.45
N LEU A 18 -13.50 6.98 -17.19
CA LEU A 18 -12.79 5.74 -17.44
C LEU A 18 -12.80 4.87 -16.18
N ARG A 19 -13.38 3.67 -16.26
CA ARG A 19 -13.39 2.68 -15.18
C ARG A 19 -12.53 1.48 -15.54
N ASN A 20 -11.50 1.25 -14.73
CA ASN A 20 -10.62 0.11 -14.86
C ASN A 20 -10.86 -0.88 -13.72
N LYS A 21 -10.95 -2.17 -14.05
CA LYS A 21 -10.83 -3.28 -13.10
C LYS A 21 -9.41 -3.83 -13.22
N ILE A 22 -8.68 -3.83 -12.13
CA ILE A 22 -7.27 -4.23 -12.10
C ILE A 22 -7.16 -5.49 -11.26
N ASP A 23 -6.44 -6.48 -11.77
CA ASP A 23 -6.08 -7.67 -11.00
C ASP A 23 -4.94 -7.31 -10.02
N CYS A 24 -5.19 -7.58 -8.74
CA CYS A 24 -4.25 -7.40 -7.63
C CYS A 24 -4.06 -8.71 -6.85
N SER A 25 -4.36 -9.86 -7.46
CA SER A 25 -4.27 -11.17 -6.82
C SER A 25 -2.86 -11.50 -6.35
N ASP A 26 -1.83 -11.12 -7.10
CA ASP A 26 -0.43 -11.34 -6.73
C ASP A 26 -0.08 -10.65 -5.40
N GLU A 27 -0.46 -9.37 -5.23
CA GLU A 27 -0.21 -8.64 -3.99
C GLU A 27 -1.00 -9.19 -2.81
N VAL A 28 -2.24 -9.60 -3.03
CA VAL A 28 -3.07 -10.24 -1.98
C VAL A 28 -2.50 -11.59 -1.58
N ASN A 29 -2.05 -12.40 -2.54
CA ASN A 29 -1.42 -13.70 -2.26
C ASN A 29 -0.12 -13.53 -1.48
N LYS A 30 0.73 -12.55 -1.84
CA LYS A 30 1.94 -12.23 -1.07
C LYS A 30 1.61 -11.85 0.36
N VAL A 31 0.60 -10.99 0.58
CA VAL A 31 0.16 -10.62 1.93
C VAL A 31 -0.30 -11.85 2.73
N ARG A 32 -1.04 -12.77 2.09
CA ARG A 32 -1.46 -14.03 2.70
C ARG A 32 -0.25 -14.88 3.09
N GLU A 33 0.71 -15.07 2.19
CA GLU A 33 1.94 -15.81 2.46
C GLU A 33 2.71 -15.20 3.65
N TYR A 34 2.85 -13.87 3.70
CA TYR A 34 3.49 -13.20 4.83
C TYR A 34 2.77 -13.40 6.16
N ASN A 35 1.43 -13.45 6.14
CA ASN A 35 0.63 -13.74 7.33
C ASN A 35 0.82 -15.18 7.82
N GLU A 36 0.98 -16.14 6.92
CA GLU A 36 1.13 -17.57 7.22
C GLU A 36 2.56 -17.92 7.67
N THR A 37 3.57 -17.24 7.13
CA THR A 37 4.98 -17.65 7.31
C THR A 37 5.59 -17.22 8.66
N THR A 38 4.91 -16.41 9.47
CA THR A 38 5.32 -15.93 10.82
C THR A 38 6.72 -15.29 10.96
N ASN A 39 7.50 -15.17 9.87
CA ASN A 39 8.94 -14.88 9.86
C ASN A 39 9.33 -13.61 9.10
N GLY A 40 8.39 -12.68 8.90
CA GLY A 40 8.64 -11.39 8.24
C GLY A 40 9.38 -10.36 9.10
N TYR A 41 10.50 -10.74 9.73
CA TYR A 41 11.36 -9.83 10.49
C TYR A 41 12.58 -9.44 9.68
N PHE A 42 12.89 -8.15 9.66
CA PHE A 42 14.20 -7.65 9.24
C PHE A 42 14.72 -6.68 10.33
N GLY A 43 15.99 -6.80 10.72
CA GLY A 43 16.61 -5.99 11.76
C GLY A 43 17.35 -6.81 12.84
N ASP A 44 18.21 -6.15 13.60
CA ASP A 44 18.99 -6.76 14.69
C ASP A 44 18.18 -6.87 16.00
N LYS A 45 18.80 -7.45 17.04
CA LYS A 45 18.23 -7.70 18.38
C LYS A 45 17.52 -6.48 19.02
N ASN A 46 17.75 -5.25 18.55
CA ASN A 46 17.26 -4.00 19.15
C ASN A 46 16.20 -3.26 18.32
N GLY A 47 15.77 -3.78 17.17
CA GLY A 47 14.73 -3.14 16.36
C GLY A 47 14.12 -4.09 15.34
N ARG A 48 12.96 -4.68 15.68
CA ARG A 48 12.22 -5.56 14.77
C ARG A 48 11.41 -4.73 13.78
N CYS A 49 11.80 -4.67 12.51
CA CYS A 49 10.92 -4.19 11.45
C CYS A 49 9.95 -5.32 11.08
N MET A 50 8.66 -4.99 11.00
CA MET A 50 7.62 -5.91 10.54
C MET A 50 7.06 -5.41 9.22
N PHE A 51 6.92 -6.32 8.27
CA PHE A 51 6.34 -6.05 6.96
C PHE A 51 4.89 -5.55 7.12
N MET A 52 4.55 -4.39 6.56
CA MET A 52 3.22 -3.79 6.73
C MET A 52 2.18 -4.26 5.71
N GLY A 53 2.61 -4.62 4.49
CA GLY A 53 1.70 -4.93 3.41
C GLY A 53 2.33 -4.78 2.02
N CYS A 54 1.60 -5.20 0.99
CA CYS A 54 2.00 -5.08 -0.41
C CYS A 54 1.13 -4.04 -1.12
N ILE A 55 1.74 -2.98 -1.65
CA ILE A 55 1.01 -1.94 -2.39
C ILE A 55 1.02 -2.28 -3.89
N PRO A 56 -0.14 -2.49 -4.54
CA PRO A 56 -0.14 -2.73 -5.98
C PRO A 56 0.40 -1.49 -6.73
N PRO A 57 1.30 -1.67 -7.72
CA PRO A 57 1.94 -0.55 -8.42
C PRO A 57 0.95 0.48 -9.00
N ALA A 58 -0.23 0.02 -9.42
CA ALA A 58 -1.29 0.86 -9.98
C ALA A 58 -1.78 1.94 -9.01
N PHE A 59 -1.88 1.61 -7.72
CA PHE A 59 -2.50 2.49 -6.71
C PHE A 59 -1.66 3.74 -6.50
N TRP A 60 -0.35 3.68 -6.73
CA TRP A 60 0.49 4.87 -6.64
C TRP A 60 0.14 5.99 -7.64
N ASN A 61 -0.62 5.68 -8.69
CA ASN A 61 -0.97 6.64 -9.73
C ASN A 61 -2.29 7.37 -9.45
N PHE A 62 -3.15 6.82 -8.59
CA PHE A 62 -4.49 7.37 -8.36
C PHE A 62 -4.90 7.47 -6.89
N ASP A 63 -4.31 6.67 -6.00
CA ASP A 63 -4.67 6.73 -4.58
C ASP A 63 -4.12 8.03 -3.95
N PRO A 64 -4.99 8.85 -3.33
CA PRO A 64 -4.59 10.17 -2.83
C PRO A 64 -3.56 10.09 -1.70
N TRP A 65 -3.59 9.03 -0.88
CA TRP A 65 -2.62 8.85 0.20
C TRP A 65 -1.25 8.50 -0.36
N LEU A 66 -1.19 7.62 -1.36
CA LEU A 66 0.06 7.23 -2.00
C LEU A 66 0.68 8.36 -2.83
N ILE A 67 -0.13 9.15 -3.53
CA ILE A 67 0.34 10.34 -4.26
C ILE A 67 0.98 11.33 -3.27
N THR A 68 0.32 11.59 -2.14
CA THR A 68 0.84 12.49 -1.11
C THR A 68 2.07 11.91 -0.41
N ALA A 69 2.10 10.60 -0.15
CA ALA A 69 3.27 9.91 0.37
C ALA A 69 4.48 10.09 -0.56
N ARG A 70 4.31 9.83 -1.87
CA ARG A 70 5.38 9.97 -2.86
C ARG A 70 5.94 11.39 -2.93
N ARG A 71 5.11 12.43 -2.76
CA ARG A 71 5.58 13.82 -2.67
C ARG A 71 6.39 14.05 -1.40
N ALA A 72 5.85 13.66 -0.24
CA ALA A 72 6.53 13.79 1.04
C ALA A 72 7.89 13.06 1.07
N GLN A 73 7.99 11.89 0.43
CA GLN A 73 9.25 11.16 0.30
C GLN A 73 10.29 11.95 -0.49
N LYS A 74 9.90 12.59 -1.61
CA LYS A 74 10.79 13.43 -2.41
C LYS A 74 11.27 14.67 -1.66
N GLU A 75 10.43 15.20 -0.77
CA GLU A 75 10.72 16.37 0.08
C GLU A 75 11.48 16.00 1.36
N GLY A 76 11.72 14.71 1.62
CA GLY A 76 12.36 14.22 2.84
C GLY A 76 11.46 14.24 4.09
N ASP A 77 10.17 14.57 3.96
CA ASP A 77 9.18 14.49 5.04
C ASP A 77 8.74 13.04 5.27
N MET A 78 9.61 12.29 5.95
CA MET A 78 9.32 10.91 6.31
C MET A 78 8.11 10.81 7.25
N ARG A 79 7.82 11.80 8.10
CA ARG A 79 6.65 11.74 8.99
C ARG A 79 5.36 11.68 8.18
N THR A 80 5.21 12.55 7.19
CA THR A 80 4.03 12.57 6.31
C THR A 80 3.99 11.33 5.41
N TYR A 81 5.13 10.89 4.88
CA TYR A 81 5.22 9.66 4.11
C TYR A 81 4.64 8.46 4.86
N LEU A 82 5.15 8.20 6.08
CA LEU A 82 4.75 7.04 6.88
C LEU A 82 3.28 7.14 7.32
N ARG A 83 2.81 8.35 7.69
CA ARG A 83 1.41 8.61 8.03
C ARG A 83 0.47 8.23 6.89
N ASN A 84 0.82 8.62 5.66
CA ASN A 84 -0.01 8.37 4.49
C ASN A 84 0.01 6.90 4.08
N LEU A 85 1.15 6.21 4.19
CA LEU A 85 1.17 4.75 3.98
C LEU A 85 0.30 4.01 5.00
N LYS A 86 0.32 4.42 6.27
CA LYS A 86 -0.58 3.86 7.28
C LYS A 86 -2.05 4.07 6.91
N LYS A 87 -2.42 5.28 6.46
CA LYS A 87 -3.78 5.59 5.99
C LYS A 87 -4.21 4.74 4.80
N PHE A 88 -3.30 4.50 3.85
CA PHE A 88 -3.54 3.58 2.73
C PHE A 88 -3.91 2.18 3.23
N PHE A 89 -3.08 1.58 4.08
CA PHE A 89 -3.34 0.23 4.59
C PHE A 89 -4.55 0.15 5.51
N ASP A 90 -4.89 1.23 6.21
CA ASP A 90 -6.10 1.29 7.03
C ASP A 90 -7.38 1.30 6.18
N LEU A 91 -7.32 1.79 4.95
CA LEU A 91 -8.45 1.75 4.00
C LEU A 91 -8.47 0.47 3.17
N HIS A 92 -7.29 0.01 2.73
CA HIS A 92 -7.16 -1.13 1.83
C HIS A 92 -6.63 -2.36 2.57
N GLN A 93 -7.43 -2.87 3.50
CA GLN A 93 -7.04 -3.96 4.42
C GLN A 93 -6.59 -5.25 3.71
N ALA A 94 -7.09 -5.52 2.50
CA ALA A 94 -6.67 -6.67 1.69
C ALA A 94 -5.17 -6.66 1.35
N PHE A 95 -4.54 -5.49 1.38
CA PHE A 95 -3.12 -5.29 1.10
C PHE A 95 -2.27 -5.22 2.37
N LYS A 96 -2.89 -5.28 3.56
CA LYS A 96 -2.22 -5.12 4.85
C LYS A 96 -1.89 -6.48 5.47
N VAL A 97 -0.69 -6.58 6.04
CA VAL A 97 -0.27 -7.76 6.79
C VAL A 97 -0.76 -7.64 8.24
N ASN A 98 -1.30 -8.73 8.77
CA ASN A 98 -1.88 -8.83 10.10
C ASN A 98 -0.79 -9.14 11.14
N HIS A 99 -0.18 -8.08 11.67
CA HIS A 99 0.79 -8.18 12.76
C HIS A 99 0.37 -7.39 13.99
N LYS A 100 0.60 -7.97 15.18
CA LYS A 100 0.27 -7.34 16.48
C LYS A 100 1.19 -6.18 16.86
N ARG A 101 2.38 -6.05 16.25
CA ARG A 101 3.36 -4.96 16.49
C ARG A 101 4.09 -4.59 15.20
N ILE A 102 4.20 -3.29 14.91
CA ILE A 102 4.91 -2.74 13.74
C ILE A 102 5.73 -1.54 14.24
N TYR A 103 6.92 -1.79 14.79
CA TYR A 103 7.75 -0.71 15.35
C TYR A 103 9.25 -0.99 15.21
N TRP A 104 9.95 -0.12 14.48
CA TRP A 104 11.40 0.05 14.51
C TRP A 104 11.73 1.42 15.12
N ARG A 105 12.40 1.43 16.28
CA ARG A 105 12.77 2.67 17.01
C ARG A 105 11.59 3.66 17.18
N GLY A 106 10.41 3.14 17.50
CA GLY A 106 9.18 3.93 17.69
C GLY A 106 8.45 4.32 16.41
N THR A 107 8.92 3.89 15.23
CA THR A 107 8.37 4.25 13.92
C THR A 107 8.08 2.99 13.10
N GLY A 108 6.98 2.94 12.34
CA GLY A 108 6.72 1.82 11.43
C GLY A 108 7.78 1.74 10.33
N ALA A 109 8.23 0.55 9.96
CA ALA A 109 9.22 0.33 8.90
C ALA A 109 8.57 -0.28 7.66
N PHE A 110 9.12 0.03 6.49
CA PHE A 110 8.56 -0.30 5.18
C PHE A 110 9.60 -1.01 4.34
N LEU A 111 9.20 -2.10 3.68
CA LEU A 111 9.94 -2.67 2.57
C LEU A 111 9.23 -2.21 1.28
N LEU A 112 9.97 -1.52 0.42
CA LEU A 112 9.56 -1.08 -0.91
C LEU A 112 9.67 -2.24 -1.91
#